data_AF-A0A3S0AWX4-F1
#
_entry.id   AF-A0A3S0AWX4-F1
#
_cell.length_a   1.000
_cell.length_b   1.000
_cell.length_c   1.000
_cell.angle_alpha   90.00
_cell.angle_beta   90.00
_cell.angle_gamma   90.00
#
_symmetry.space_group_name_H-M   'P 1'
#
loop_
_entity.id
_entity.type
_entity.pdbx_description
1 polymer ?
#
loop_
_entity_poly.entity_id
_entity_poly.type
_entity_poly.pdbx_seq_one_letter_code
_entity_poly.pdbx_strand_id
1 'polypeptide(L)'
;MNKQLKGFMNFVREQGVVGLAVGLAIGTQAGKAVEAIVKGFINPIVSFVVGDTKGLDAATWTVYESSSRELVFGWGGIVSALITLLAVSAVIYYVVHGLRLDKADRKKDK
;
A
#
# COMPACT_ATOMS: atom_id res chain seq x y z
N MET A 1 11.57 -37.85 9.50
CA MET A 1 11.11 -36.54 8.96
C MET A 1 9.94 -36.78 8.02
N ASN A 2 8.79 -36.29 8.44
CA ASN A 2 7.47 -36.87 8.24
C ASN A 2 6.92 -36.71 6.82
N LYS A 3 6.20 -37.73 6.33
CA LYS A 3 5.45 -37.77 5.05
C LYS A 3 4.66 -36.48 4.76
N GLN A 4 4.18 -35.83 5.82
CA GLN A 4 3.51 -34.52 5.83
C GLN A 4 4.42 -33.37 5.32
N LEU A 5 5.65 -33.24 5.81
CA LEU A 5 6.62 -32.21 5.38
C LEU A 5 7.00 -32.37 3.91
N LYS A 6 7.14 -33.62 3.46
CA LYS A 6 7.45 -33.93 2.06
C LYS A 6 6.25 -33.61 1.14
N GLY A 7 5.03 -33.91 1.59
CA GLY A 7 3.79 -33.53 0.90
C GLY A 7 3.59 -32.01 0.82
N PHE A 8 3.87 -31.30 1.90
CA PHE A 8 3.82 -29.84 1.91
C PHE A 8 4.86 -29.21 0.96
N MET A 9 6.10 -29.71 0.97
CA MET A 9 7.11 -29.18 0.04
C MET A 9 6.80 -29.48 -1.43
N ASN A 10 6.17 -30.62 -1.73
CA ASN A 10 5.67 -30.87 -3.08
C ASN A 10 4.54 -29.89 -3.44
N PHE A 11 3.58 -29.65 -2.55
CA PHE A 11 2.51 -28.68 -2.76
C PHE A 11 3.02 -27.26 -3.04
N VAL A 12 3.95 -26.77 -2.21
CA VAL A 12 4.56 -25.43 -2.37
C VAL A 12 5.28 -25.29 -3.72
N ARG A 13 5.88 -26.37 -4.21
CA ARG A 13 6.57 -26.43 -5.50
C ARG A 13 5.58 -26.52 -6.68
N GLU A 14 4.55 -27.35 -6.58
CA GLU A 14 3.55 -27.57 -7.64
C GLU A 14 2.63 -26.35 -7.83
N GLN A 15 2.24 -25.69 -6.74
CA GLN A 15 1.29 -24.58 -6.78
C GLN A 15 1.96 -23.21 -6.96
N GLY A 16 3.28 -23.16 -7.21
CA GLY A 16 4.01 -21.90 -7.42
C GLY A 16 3.97 -20.94 -6.22
N VAL A 17 3.63 -21.43 -5.02
CA VAL A 17 3.39 -20.62 -3.80
C VAL A 17 4.61 -19.81 -3.42
N VAL A 18 5.82 -20.33 -3.70
CA VAL A 18 7.07 -19.62 -3.45
C VAL A 18 7.14 -18.31 -4.22
N GLY A 19 6.75 -18.30 -5.50
CA GLY A 19 6.75 -17.10 -6.33
C GLY A 19 5.74 -16.06 -5.83
N LEU A 20 4.55 -16.51 -5.45
CA LEU A 20 3.52 -15.68 -4.83
C LEU A 20 3.98 -15.07 -3.49
N ALA A 21 4.60 -15.88 -2.63
CA ALA A 21 5.10 -15.43 -1.34
C ALA A 21 6.20 -14.37 -1.48
N VAL A 22 7.15 -14.59 -2.40
CA VAL A 22 8.24 -13.63 -2.68
C VAL A 22 7.68 -12.35 -3.30
N GLY A 23 6.77 -12.46 -4.27
CA GLY A 23 6.12 -11.32 -4.90
C GLY A 23 5.34 -10.45 -3.91
N LEU A 24 4.57 -11.08 -3.01
CA LEU A 24 3.83 -10.37 -1.97
C LEU A 24 4.76 -9.71 -0.94
N ALA A 25 5.83 -10.40 -0.53
CA ALA A 25 6.80 -9.87 0.41
C ALA A 25 7.50 -8.61 -0.15
N ILE A 26 7.96 -8.66 -1.40
CA ILE A 26 8.61 -7.52 -2.06
C ILE A 26 7.59 -6.39 -2.30
N GLY A 27 6.40 -6.73 -2.81
CA GLY A 27 5.34 -5.75 -3.08
C GLY A 27 4.92 -4.98 -1.83
N THR A 28 4.81 -5.66 -0.68
CA THR A 28 4.49 -5.03 0.61
C THR A 28 5.57 -4.03 1.03
N GLN A 29 6.85 -4.37 0.89
CA GLN A 29 7.95 -3.48 1.26
C GLN A 29 8.07 -2.29 0.31
N ALA A 30 7.88 -2.50 -1.00
CA ALA A 30 7.84 -1.43 -1.98
C ALA A 30 6.69 -0.44 -1.69
N GLY A 31 5.50 -0.96 -1.36
CA GLY A 31 4.37 -0.14 -0.94
C GLY A 31 4.69 0.72 0.29
N LYS A 32 5.32 0.14 1.32
CA LYS A 32 5.76 0.88 2.52
C LYS A 32 6.77 1.98 2.22
N ALA A 33 7.71 1.74 1.30
CA ALA A 33 8.68 2.75 0.89
C ALA A 33 7.99 3.96 0.23
N VAL A 34 7.04 3.71 -0.67
CA VAL A 34 6.27 4.79 -1.30
C VAL A 34 5.37 5.49 -0.27
N GLU A 35 4.71 4.75 0.62
CA GLU A 35 3.93 5.34 1.72
C GLU A 35 4.78 6.27 2.58
N ALA A 36 6.02 5.88 2.92
CA ALA A 36 6.93 6.74 3.67
C ALA A 36 7.28 8.04 2.92
N ILE A 37 7.44 7.97 1.59
CA ILE A 37 7.66 9.15 0.74
C ILE A 37 6.42 10.06 0.74
N VAL A 38 5.21 9.48 0.58
CA VAL A 38 3.96 10.23 0.61
C VAL A 38 3.78 10.91 1.97
N LYS A 39 3.97 10.18 3.06
CA LYS A 39 3.87 10.71 4.42
C LYS A 39 4.94 11.77 4.73
N GLY A 40 6.16 11.60 4.23
CA GLY A 40 7.28 12.49 4.50
C GLY A 40 7.31 13.75 3.63
N PHE A 41 6.75 13.68 2.42
CA PHE A 41 6.85 14.77 1.45
C PHE A 41 5.48 15.33 1.04
N ILE A 42 4.54 14.47 0.65
CA ILE A 42 3.22 14.91 0.19
C ILE A 42 2.37 15.41 1.36
N ASN A 43 2.29 14.66 2.47
CA ASN A 43 1.44 15.04 3.60
C ASN A 43 1.81 16.44 4.14
N PRO A 44 3.07 16.81 4.40
CA PRO A 44 3.43 18.16 4.86
C PRO A 44 3.03 19.27 3.89
N ILE A 45 3.12 19.05 2.57
CA ILE A 45 2.68 20.04 1.57
C ILE A 45 1.17 20.25 1.67
N VAL A 46 0.41 19.16 1.79
CA VAL A 46 -1.05 19.27 1.94
C VAL A 46 -1.42 19.87 3.30
N SER A 47 -0.72 19.51 4.37
CA SER A 47 -0.87 20.10 5.72
C SER A 47 -0.67 21.61 5.69
N PHE A 48 0.35 22.08 4.98
CA PHE A 48 0.65 23.51 4.84
C PHE A 48 -0.48 24.27 4.14
N VAL A 49 -1.10 23.68 3.12
CA VAL A 49 -2.23 24.29 2.40
C VAL A 49 -3.52 24.28 3.24
N VAL A 50 -3.76 23.20 3.99
CA VAL A 50 -4.96 23.04 4.82
C VAL A 50 -4.86 23.82 6.14
N GLY A 51 -3.64 24.20 6.57
CA GLY A 51 -3.41 25.04 7.74
C GLY A 51 -3.40 24.31 9.09
N ASP A 52 -3.35 22.98 9.09
CA ASP A 52 -3.28 22.18 10.31
C ASP A 52 -1.94 21.44 10.44
N THR A 53 -1.30 21.59 11.59
CA THR A 53 -0.02 20.94 11.95
C THR A 53 -0.07 19.41 11.96
N LYS A 54 -1.26 18.81 12.09
CA LYS A 54 -1.47 17.37 12.03
C LYS A 54 -1.80 16.87 10.61
N GLY A 55 -1.96 17.78 9.64
CA GLY A 55 -2.19 17.47 8.23
C GLY A 55 -3.58 17.02 7.87
N LEU A 56 -3.71 16.31 6.73
CA LEU A 56 -4.99 15.76 6.27
C LEU A 56 -5.66 14.93 7.36
N ASP A 57 -4.90 14.14 8.13
CA ASP A 57 -5.40 13.26 9.19
C ASP A 57 -6.08 14.02 10.36
N ALA A 58 -5.82 15.32 10.48
CA ALA A 58 -6.44 16.20 11.47
C ALA A 58 -7.84 16.66 11.08
N ALA A 59 -8.22 16.46 9.81
CA ALA A 59 -9.52 16.88 9.32
C ALA A 59 -10.62 16.01 9.94
N THR A 60 -11.13 16.52 11.06
CA THR A 60 -12.16 15.89 11.85
C THR A 60 -13.44 16.70 11.81
N TRP A 61 -14.57 16.03 11.67
CA TRP A 61 -15.89 16.62 11.83
C TRP A 61 -16.51 16.11 13.13
N THR A 62 -16.61 16.99 14.12
CA THR A 62 -17.33 16.69 15.37
C THR A 62 -18.82 16.87 15.12
N VAL A 63 -19.56 15.75 15.13
CA VAL A 63 -21.01 15.72 14.85
C VAL A 63 -21.82 15.86 16.14
N TYR A 64 -21.23 15.49 17.28
CA TYR A 64 -21.87 15.61 18.59
C TYR A 64 -20.81 15.83 19.66
N GLU A 65 -20.97 16.88 20.46
CA GLU A 65 -20.11 17.17 21.61
C GLU A 65 -20.99 17.40 22.84
N SER A 66 -20.79 16.57 23.87
CA SER A 66 -21.43 16.69 25.18
C SER A 66 -20.38 16.43 26.26
N SER A 67 -20.60 16.95 27.47
CA SER A 67 -19.66 16.86 28.62
C SER A 67 -19.21 15.45 29.01
N SER A 68 -19.77 14.39 28.42
CA SER A 68 -19.41 12.99 28.67
C SER A 68 -19.14 12.16 27.41
N ARG A 69 -19.44 12.65 26.21
CA ARG A 69 -19.29 11.92 24.94
C ARG A 69 -19.06 12.87 23.78
N GLU A 70 -18.02 12.59 23.02
CA GLU A 70 -17.69 13.27 21.78
C GLU A 70 -17.76 12.25 20.62
N LEU A 71 -18.37 12.65 19.51
CA LEU A 71 -18.45 11.84 18.30
C LEU A 71 -17.73 12.59 17.16
N VAL A 72 -16.48 12.19 16.95
CA VAL A 72 -15.54 12.81 16.00
C VAL A 72 -15.35 11.90 14.79
N PHE A 73 -15.69 12.39 13.60
CA PHE A 73 -15.41 11.71 12.33
C PHE A 73 -14.13 12.25 11.70
N GLY A 74 -13.03 11.50 11.82
CA GLY A 74 -11.77 11.78 11.13
C GLY A 74 -11.81 11.36 9.66
N TRP A 75 -12.45 12.14 8.80
CA TRP A 75 -12.48 11.88 7.35
C TRP A 75 -11.11 12.13 6.69
N GLY A 76 -10.29 12.94 7.33
CA GLY A 76 -8.92 13.23 6.95
C GLY A 76 -8.06 12.00 6.65
N GLY A 77 -8.10 11.01 7.55
CA GLY A 77 -7.37 9.76 7.40
C GLY A 77 -7.78 8.95 6.17
N ILE A 78 -9.04 9.06 5.76
CA ILE A 78 -9.56 8.36 4.57
C ILE A 78 -8.96 8.98 3.30
N VAL A 79 -8.93 10.31 3.22
CA VAL A 79 -8.38 11.03 2.06
C VAL A 79 -6.87 10.79 1.95
N SER A 80 -6.16 10.86 3.09
CA SER A 80 -4.73 10.54 3.19
C SER A 80 -4.42 9.12 2.69
N ALA A 81 -5.22 8.13 3.10
CA ALA A 81 -5.09 6.75 2.64
C ALA A 81 -5.35 6.59 1.13
N LEU A 82 -6.33 7.30 0.58
CA LEU A 82 -6.62 7.28 -0.86
C LEU A 82 -5.49 7.90 -1.68
N ILE A 83 -4.93 9.03 -1.24
CA ILE A 83 -3.77 9.66 -1.89
C ILE A 83 -2.58 8.70 -1.89
N THR A 84 -2.32 8.05 -0.74
CA THR A 84 -1.25 7.06 -0.61
C THR A 84 -1.46 5.89 -1.58
N LEU A 85 -2.67 5.34 -1.67
CA LEU A 85 -3.00 4.26 -2.59
C LEU A 85 -2.75 4.64 -4.05
N LEU A 86 -3.21 5.83 -4.46
CA LEU A 86 -3.02 6.34 -5.81
C LEU A 86 -1.53 6.59 -6.12
N ALA A 87 -0.77 7.12 -5.17
CA ALA A 87 0.67 7.32 -5.34
C ALA A 87 1.43 5.99 -5.44
N VAL A 88 1.15 5.01 -4.57
CA VAL A 88 1.76 3.68 -4.60
C VAL A 88 1.48 2.98 -5.94
N SER A 89 0.20 2.95 -6.36
CA SER A 89 -0.20 2.34 -7.63
C SER A 89 0.43 3.03 -8.84
N ALA A 90 0.48 4.37 -8.86
CA ALA A 90 1.13 5.14 -9.92
C ALA A 90 2.63 4.84 -10.00
N VAL A 91 3.35 4.85 -8.87
CA VAL A 91 4.79 4.55 -8.84
C VAL A 91 5.04 3.13 -9.35
N ILE A 92 4.28 2.14 -8.89
CA ILE A 92 4.41 0.75 -9.36
C ILE A 92 4.17 0.68 -10.88
N TYR A 93 3.10 1.30 -11.37
CA TYR A 93 2.79 1.36 -12.81
C TYR A 93 3.93 1.96 -13.62
N TYR A 94 4.44 3.13 -13.22
CA TYR A 94 5.53 3.80 -13.92
C TYR A 94 6.85 3.03 -13.86
N VAL A 95 7.16 2.35 -12.76
CA VAL A 95 8.36 1.52 -12.65
C VAL A 95 8.25 0.28 -13.55
N VAL A 96 7.12 -0.43 -13.52
CA VAL A 96 6.88 -1.61 -14.38
C VAL A 96 6.93 -1.23 -15.86
N HIS A 97 6.24 -0.15 -16.22
CA HIS A 97 6.17 0.33 -17.60
C HIS A 97 7.51 0.94 -18.06
N GLY A 98 8.17 1.71 -17.20
CA GLY A 98 9.45 2.36 -17.46
C GLY A 98 10.61 1.39 -17.64
N LEU A 99 10.63 0.31 -16.85
CA LEU A 99 11.58 -0.79 -17.03
C LEU A 99 11.24 -1.70 -18.23
N ARG A 100 10.14 -1.40 -18.95
CA ARG A 100 9.62 -2.22 -20.07
C ARG A 100 9.47 -3.69 -19.71
N LEU A 101 9.17 -4.01 -18.46
CA LEU A 101 8.93 -5.39 -18.02
C LEU A 101 7.67 -5.97 -18.66
N ASP A 102 6.74 -5.11 -19.12
CA ASP A 102 5.64 -5.46 -20.03
C ASP A 102 6.11 -6.13 -21.34
N LYS A 103 7.32 -5.83 -21.82
CA LYS A 103 7.90 -6.43 -23.03
C LYS A 103 8.75 -7.67 -22.74
N ALA A 104 9.10 -7.93 -21.48
CA ALA A 104 9.85 -9.11 -21.07
C ALA A 104 8.97 -10.37 -21.02
N ASP A 105 7.65 -10.20 -21.10
CA ASP A 105 6.70 -11.25 -21.44
C ASP A 105 6.83 -11.58 -22.95
N ARG A 106 8.00 -12.10 -23.33
CA ARG A 106 8.17 -12.76 -24.64
C ARG A 106 7.21 -13.94 -24.61
N LYS A 107 6.22 -13.88 -25.52
CA LYS A 107 5.27 -14.97 -25.82
C LYS A 107 5.92 -16.32 -25.53
N LYS A 108 5.29 -17.11 -24.65
CA LYS A 108 5.48 -18.56 -24.69
C LYS A 108 5.20 -18.98 -26.13
N ASP A 109 6.26 -19.22 -26.89
CA ASP A 109 6.15 -19.98 -28.12
C ASP A 109 5.46 -21.30 -27.75
N LYS A 110 4.47 -21.65 -28.57
CA LYS A 110 3.57 -22.80 -28.39
C LYS A 110 4.33 -24.08 -28.06
#